data_AF-A0A5K1C4Y4-F1
#
_entry.id   AF-A0A5K1C4Y4-F1
#
_cell.length_a   1.000
_cell.length_b   1.000
_cell.length_c   1.000
_cell.angle_alpha   90.00
_cell.angle_beta   90.00
_cell.angle_gamma   90.00
#
_symmetry.space_group_name_H-M   'P 1'
#
loop_
_entity.id
_entity.type
_entity.pdbx_description
1 polymer ?
#
loop_
_entity_poly.entity_id
_entity_poly.type
_entity_poly.pdbx_seq_one_letter_code
_entity_poly.pdbx_strand_id
1 'polypeptide(L)'
;AACEELRSSRLFLRLLEAVLKTGNRMNTGTSRGGAEAFKLDTLLKLIDIKGTDGKTTLLHFVVQEIIRSEGQTVYNNEKHQQSDLKVENTLIKVRSCVIEDNLKKTGLRVVSGLSNELSHVKKAAGMDSDVLSSYLSKLAAGLEKVKSVMQLEDSQRNREIYNRKFCESVKQFVDKAEMEILRVKAEESVALSLVKEMTEYFHGDAAKEEAHPFRIFMIVSDFLSLLDKVCKEVGMMQERAIMGSARTFLISEAASLPAFLRFQRTGSSDDESSAP
;
A
#
# COMPACT_ATOMS: atom_id res chain seq x y z
N ALA A 1 12.84 12.40 1.63
CA ALA A 1 11.53 12.03 2.23
C ALA A 1 10.56 11.46 1.18
N ALA A 2 9.40 12.06 0.85
CA ALA A 2 8.36 11.36 0.05
C ALA A 2 8.81 10.87 -1.34
N CYS A 3 9.55 11.67 -2.14
CA CYS A 3 10.12 11.20 -3.42
C CYS A 3 11.13 10.06 -3.23
N GLU A 4 11.90 10.12 -2.15
CA GLU A 4 12.94 9.14 -1.82
C GLU A 4 12.33 7.81 -1.36
N GLU A 5 11.25 7.85 -0.56
CA GLU A 5 10.45 6.68 -0.20
C GLU A 5 9.91 5.97 -1.47
N LEU A 6 9.29 6.71 -2.39
CA LEU A 6 8.79 6.14 -3.66
C LEU A 6 9.90 5.53 -4.54
N ARG A 7 11.07 6.18 -4.60
CA ARG A 7 12.18 5.76 -5.46
C ARG A 7 13.01 4.61 -4.88
N SER A 8 13.05 4.47 -3.56
CA SER A 8 13.87 3.47 -2.86
C SER A 8 13.10 2.27 -2.31
N SER A 9 11.78 2.35 -2.16
CA SER A 9 10.97 1.25 -1.63
C SER A 9 11.00 0.01 -2.53
N ARG A 10 11.80 -0.98 -2.13
CA ARG A 10 11.91 -2.28 -2.81
C ARG A 10 10.56 -2.95 -2.99
N LEU A 11 9.71 -2.87 -1.97
CA LEU A 11 8.40 -3.53 -1.94
C LEU A 11 7.40 -2.82 -2.86
N PHE A 12 7.40 -1.49 -2.90
CA PHE A 12 6.62 -0.73 -3.88
C PHE A 12 7.03 -1.07 -5.31
N LEU A 13 8.33 -1.03 -5.62
CA LEU A 13 8.83 -1.35 -6.97
C LEU A 13 8.51 -2.79 -7.39
N ARG A 14 8.62 -3.77 -6.48
CA ARG A 14 8.17 -5.16 -6.74
C ARG A 14 6.67 -5.26 -6.99
N LEU A 15 5.85 -4.45 -6.30
CA LEU A 15 4.41 -4.40 -6.56
C LEU A 15 4.13 -3.86 -7.98
N LEU A 16 4.80 -2.79 -8.39
CA LEU A 16 4.68 -2.27 -9.76
C LEU A 16 5.09 -3.32 -10.79
N GLU A 17 6.21 -4.02 -10.58
CA GLU A 17 6.67 -5.10 -11.44
C GLU A 17 5.65 -6.26 -11.53
N ALA A 18 5.06 -6.65 -10.40
CA ALA A 18 4.02 -7.68 -10.36
C ALA A 18 2.74 -7.25 -11.11
N VAL A 19 2.32 -5.99 -10.98
CA VAL A 19 1.22 -5.41 -11.75
C VAL A 19 1.53 -5.42 -13.25
N LEU A 20 2.72 -4.97 -13.66
CA LEU A 20 3.14 -4.94 -15.07
C LEU A 20 3.15 -6.35 -15.69
N LYS A 21 3.79 -7.32 -15.02
CA LYS A 21 3.84 -8.72 -15.47
C LYS A 21 2.45 -9.34 -15.60
N THR A 22 1.58 -9.08 -14.62
CA THR A 22 0.20 -9.60 -14.63
C THR A 22 -0.62 -8.95 -15.75
N GLY A 23 -0.54 -7.63 -15.90
CA GLY A 23 -1.18 -6.88 -16.98
C GLY A 23 -0.74 -7.34 -18.36
N ASN A 24 0.57 -7.48 -18.58
CA ASN A 24 1.13 -8.00 -19.84
C ASN A 24 0.62 -9.40 -20.16
N ARG A 25 0.63 -10.32 -19.17
CA ARG A 25 0.12 -11.68 -19.34
C ARG A 25 -1.36 -11.68 -19.72
N MET A 26 -2.19 -10.88 -19.04
CA MET A 26 -3.64 -10.79 -19.31
C MET A 26 -3.96 -10.14 -20.66
N ASN A 27 -3.12 -9.24 -21.16
CA ASN A 27 -3.32 -8.52 -22.42
C ASN A 27 -2.54 -9.11 -23.60
N THR A 28 -2.00 -10.34 -23.47
CA THR A 28 -1.28 -11.07 -24.53
C THR A 28 -2.11 -11.12 -25.82
N GLY A 29 -1.52 -10.76 -26.96
CA GLY A 29 -2.20 -10.72 -28.26
C GLY A 29 -3.09 -9.49 -28.50
N THR A 30 -3.10 -8.51 -27.58
CA THR A 30 -3.77 -7.21 -27.76
C THR A 30 -2.75 -6.07 -27.85
N SER A 31 -3.18 -4.89 -28.30
CA SER A 31 -2.37 -3.66 -28.29
C SER A 31 -1.99 -3.14 -26.89
N ARG A 32 -2.44 -3.81 -25.81
CA ARG A 32 -2.09 -3.52 -24.42
C ARG A 32 -1.13 -4.55 -23.80
N GLY A 33 -0.76 -5.59 -24.55
CA GLY A 33 0.24 -6.57 -24.12
C GLY A 33 1.65 -6.11 -24.46
N GLY A 34 2.65 -6.60 -23.71
CA GLY A 34 4.06 -6.27 -23.96
C GLY A 34 4.46 -4.83 -23.61
N ALA A 35 3.73 -4.16 -22.72
CA ALA A 35 4.10 -2.85 -22.22
C ALA A 35 5.39 -2.94 -21.37
N GLU A 36 6.23 -1.90 -21.47
CA GLU A 36 7.45 -1.76 -20.66
C GLU A 36 7.19 -1.02 -19.34
N ALA A 37 6.17 -0.16 -19.30
CA ALA A 37 5.77 0.64 -18.14
C ALA A 37 4.27 0.94 -18.17
N PHE A 38 3.74 1.46 -17.05
CA PHE A 38 2.36 1.94 -16.94
C PHE A 38 2.29 3.15 -15.99
N LYS A 39 1.34 4.07 -16.22
CA LYS A 39 1.10 5.22 -15.32
C LYS A 39 0.46 4.76 -14.01
N LEU A 40 0.88 5.34 -12.88
CA LEU A 40 0.40 4.95 -11.54
C LEU A 40 -1.13 5.04 -11.37
N ASP A 41 -1.83 5.89 -12.11
CA ASP A 41 -3.31 5.95 -12.17
C ASP A 41 -3.97 4.59 -12.52
N THR A 42 -3.20 3.66 -13.09
CA THR A 42 -3.64 2.29 -13.40
C THR A 42 -3.81 1.45 -12.13
N LEU A 43 -3.04 1.73 -11.07
CA LEU A 43 -3.11 1.00 -9.79
C LEU A 43 -4.49 1.09 -9.15
N LEU A 44 -5.11 2.27 -9.22
CA LEU A 44 -6.45 2.52 -8.67
C LEU A 44 -7.53 1.71 -9.39
N LYS A 45 -7.31 1.31 -10.65
CA LYS A 45 -8.27 0.54 -11.48
C LYS A 45 -8.21 -0.97 -11.20
N LEU A 46 -7.20 -1.45 -10.48
CA LEU A 46 -7.02 -2.88 -10.18
C LEU A 46 -8.10 -3.43 -9.22
N ILE A 47 -8.82 -2.56 -8.52
CA ILE A 47 -9.96 -2.94 -7.67
C ILE A 47 -11.25 -3.19 -8.48
N ASP A 48 -11.39 -2.56 -9.65
CA ASP A 48 -12.60 -2.65 -10.48
C ASP A 48 -12.57 -3.87 -11.41
N ILE A 49 -11.38 -4.34 -11.78
CA ILE A 49 -11.18 -5.54 -12.60
C ILE A 49 -11.46 -6.76 -11.73
N LYS A 50 -12.61 -7.41 -11.95
CA LYS A 50 -13.08 -8.56 -11.18
C LYS A 50 -12.93 -9.88 -11.92
N GLY A 51 -12.69 -10.95 -11.17
CA GLY A 51 -12.77 -12.32 -11.66
C GLY A 51 -14.21 -12.80 -11.90
N THR A 52 -14.34 -14.03 -12.39
CA THR A 52 -15.64 -14.67 -12.69
C THR A 52 -16.53 -14.88 -11.47
N ASP A 53 -15.97 -14.81 -10.25
CA ASP A 53 -16.72 -14.89 -8.99
C ASP A 53 -17.40 -13.55 -8.59
N GLY A 54 -17.11 -12.45 -9.29
CA GLY A 54 -17.61 -11.10 -9.01
C GLY A 54 -17.09 -10.48 -7.69
N LYS A 55 -16.21 -11.18 -6.98
CA LYS A 55 -15.73 -10.86 -5.62
C LYS A 55 -14.24 -10.60 -5.59
N THR A 56 -13.45 -11.50 -6.15
CA THR A 56 -11.99 -11.39 -6.18
C THR A 56 -11.57 -10.41 -7.28
N THR A 57 -10.79 -9.40 -6.93
CA THR A 57 -10.31 -8.38 -7.87
C THR A 57 -8.90 -8.70 -8.37
N LEU A 58 -8.45 -8.04 -9.42
CA LEU A 58 -7.06 -8.18 -9.91
C LEU A 58 -6.05 -7.76 -8.83
N LEU A 59 -6.37 -6.75 -8.02
CA LEU A 59 -5.55 -6.35 -6.88
C LEU A 59 -5.41 -7.47 -5.83
N HIS A 60 -6.49 -8.24 -5.55
CA HIS A 60 -6.41 -9.39 -4.66
C HIS A 60 -5.41 -10.45 -5.15
N PHE A 61 -5.46 -10.76 -6.46
CA PHE A 61 -4.56 -11.73 -7.08
C PHE A 61 -3.10 -11.28 -7.01
N VAL A 62 -2.82 -10.02 -7.38
CA VAL A 62 -1.47 -9.43 -7.31
C VAL A 62 -0.94 -9.43 -5.87
N VAL A 63 -1.76 -9.05 -4.90
CA VAL A 63 -1.40 -9.06 -3.47
C VAL A 63 -1.06 -10.47 -2.99
N GLN A 64 -1.85 -11.49 -3.33
CA GLN A 64 -1.58 -12.88 -2.95
C GLN A 64 -0.25 -13.40 -3.53
N GLU A 65 0.10 -13.04 -4.76
CA GLU A 65 1.36 -13.45 -5.39
C GLU A 65 2.58 -12.73 -4.78
N ILE A 66 2.45 -11.44 -4.43
CA ILE A 66 3.50 -10.72 -3.70
C ILE A 66 3.68 -11.33 -2.29
N ILE A 67 2.59 -11.59 -1.57
CA ILE A 67 2.62 -12.28 -0.27
C ILE A 67 3.39 -13.61 -0.37
N ARG A 68 3.10 -14.42 -1.39
CA ARG A 68 3.78 -15.70 -1.61
C ARG A 68 5.28 -15.53 -1.85
N SER A 69 5.67 -14.56 -2.68
CA SER A 69 7.08 -14.31 -3.03
C SER A 69 7.91 -13.68 -1.89
N GLU A 70 7.34 -12.73 -1.13
CA GLU A 70 8.00 -12.12 0.03
C GLU A 70 8.10 -13.10 1.19
N GLY A 71 7.05 -13.91 1.45
CA GLY A 71 7.10 -15.00 2.44
C GLY A 71 8.24 -15.97 2.16
N GLN A 72 8.37 -16.43 0.90
CA GLN A 72 9.48 -17.30 0.48
C GLN A 72 10.85 -16.62 0.61
N THR A 73 10.93 -15.31 0.32
CA THR A 73 12.17 -14.53 0.44
C THR A 73 12.66 -14.50 1.88
N VAL A 74 11.79 -14.21 2.85
CA VAL A 74 12.14 -14.19 4.28
C VAL A 74 12.60 -15.57 4.77
N TYR A 75 11.84 -16.62 4.45
CA TYR A 75 12.17 -17.99 4.87
C TYR A 75 13.49 -18.53 4.29
N ASN A 76 13.83 -18.16 3.05
CA ASN A 76 15.12 -18.52 2.46
C ASN A 76 16.27 -17.83 3.22
N ASN A 77 16.11 -16.56 3.61
CA ASN A 77 17.10 -15.82 4.39
C ASN A 77 17.28 -16.40 5.80
N GLU A 78 16.20 -16.87 6.44
CA GLU A 78 16.24 -17.56 7.74
C GLU A 78 16.93 -18.93 7.63
N LYS A 79 16.65 -19.70 6.58
CA LYS A 79 17.27 -21.02 6.35
C LYS A 79 18.79 -21.00 6.19
N HIS A 80 19.35 -19.92 5.65
CA HIS A 80 20.80 -19.78 5.52
C HIS A 80 21.55 -19.66 6.87
N GLN A 81 20.85 -19.52 7.99
CA GLN A 81 21.44 -19.51 9.33
C GLN A 81 21.30 -20.86 10.07
N GLN A 82 20.56 -21.84 9.53
CA GLN A 82 20.23 -23.06 10.26
C GLN A 82 20.18 -24.31 9.37
N SER A 83 21.37 -24.74 8.95
CA SER A 83 21.58 -26.04 8.30
C SER A 83 21.86 -27.14 9.32
N ASP A 84 20.83 -27.88 9.74
CA ASP A 84 20.97 -29.34 9.90
C ASP A 84 19.63 -30.08 10.09
N LEU A 85 19.71 -31.42 10.00
CA LEU A 85 18.67 -32.44 10.24
C LEU A 85 17.69 -32.75 9.08
N LYS A 86 17.89 -33.94 8.49
CA LYS A 86 16.98 -34.62 7.54
C LYS A 86 15.88 -35.34 8.33
N VAL A 87 14.60 -35.24 7.92
CA VAL A 87 13.49 -36.00 8.54
C VAL A 87 12.48 -36.50 7.49
N GLU A 88 11.89 -37.65 7.83
CA GLU A 88 11.14 -38.65 7.05
C GLU A 88 9.81 -38.24 6.39
N ASN A 89 9.39 -39.04 5.40
CA ASN A 89 8.48 -38.65 4.31
C ASN A 89 7.00 -38.40 4.66
N THR A 90 6.46 -38.96 5.75
CA THR A 90 5.01 -38.83 6.05
C THR A 90 4.68 -37.52 6.80
N LEU A 91 5.60 -37.00 7.63
CA LEU A 91 5.44 -35.67 8.23
C LEU A 91 5.52 -34.53 7.21
N ILE A 92 6.02 -34.79 5.99
CA ILE A 92 6.28 -33.75 4.98
C ILE A 92 4.99 -33.03 4.58
N LYS A 93 3.85 -33.71 4.40
CA LYS A 93 2.62 -33.04 3.94
C LYS A 93 2.03 -32.07 4.98
N VAL A 94 2.03 -32.47 6.25
CA VAL A 94 1.58 -31.60 7.36
C VAL A 94 2.57 -30.45 7.57
N ARG A 95 3.88 -30.74 7.54
CA ARG A 95 4.92 -29.69 7.58
C ARG A 95 4.81 -28.72 6.41
N SER A 96 4.53 -29.18 5.18
CA SER A 96 4.37 -28.33 4.00
C SER A 96 3.22 -27.36 4.17
N CYS A 97 2.06 -27.83 4.64
CA CYS A 97 0.89 -26.97 4.91
C CYS A 97 1.21 -25.89 5.97
N VAL A 98 1.81 -26.29 7.09
CA VAL A 98 2.19 -25.36 8.18
C VAL A 98 3.25 -24.35 7.72
N ILE A 99 4.23 -24.79 6.92
CA ILE A 99 5.23 -23.90 6.32
C ILE A 99 4.54 -22.91 5.38
N GLU A 100 3.73 -23.37 4.42
CA GLU A 100 3.01 -22.48 3.50
C GLU A 100 2.13 -21.44 4.20
N ASP A 101 1.43 -21.81 5.26
CA ASP A 101 0.60 -20.86 6.01
C ASP A 101 1.46 -19.83 6.79
N ASN A 102 2.59 -20.24 7.34
CA ASN A 102 3.54 -19.33 7.96
C ASN A 102 4.19 -18.38 6.92
N LEU A 103 4.57 -18.89 5.74
CA LEU A 103 5.07 -18.07 4.63
C LEU A 103 4.05 -17.00 4.23
N LYS A 104 2.78 -17.40 4.04
CA LYS A 104 1.68 -16.46 3.70
C LYS A 104 1.45 -15.43 4.80
N LYS A 105 1.48 -15.81 6.08
CA LYS A 105 1.36 -14.87 7.22
C LYS A 105 2.52 -13.88 7.29
N THR A 106 3.74 -14.34 7.08
CA THR A 106 4.95 -13.48 7.03
C THR A 106 4.89 -12.53 5.84
N GLY A 107 4.57 -13.03 4.64
CA GLY A 107 4.39 -12.21 3.45
C GLY A 107 3.26 -11.18 3.59
N LEU A 108 2.12 -11.56 4.17
CA LEU A 108 1.02 -10.63 4.44
C LEU A 108 1.45 -9.52 5.40
N ARG A 109 2.21 -9.85 6.45
CA ARG A 109 2.77 -8.85 7.36
C ARG A 109 3.67 -7.86 6.61
N VAL A 110 4.58 -8.36 5.76
CA VAL A 110 5.46 -7.52 4.93
C VAL A 110 4.66 -6.60 4.01
N VAL A 111 3.69 -7.13 3.25
CA VAL A 111 2.87 -6.34 2.31
C VAL A 111 2.02 -5.29 3.04
N SER A 112 1.41 -5.65 4.18
CA SER A 112 0.68 -4.69 5.04
C SER A 112 1.58 -3.63 5.69
N GLY A 113 2.89 -3.85 5.72
CA GLY A 113 3.87 -2.87 6.20
C GLY A 113 4.13 -1.72 5.23
N LEU A 114 3.82 -1.87 3.94
CA LEU A 114 4.16 -0.87 2.91
C LEU A 114 3.50 0.50 3.17
N SER A 115 2.28 0.50 3.71
CA SER A 115 1.57 1.72 4.10
C SER A 115 2.29 2.50 5.23
N ASN A 116 3.12 1.83 6.03
CA ASN A 116 3.95 2.49 7.05
C ASN A 116 5.32 2.90 6.50
N GLU A 117 5.88 2.12 5.56
CA GLU A 117 7.13 2.45 4.84
C GLU A 117 6.98 3.75 4.03
N LEU A 118 5.84 3.92 3.33
CA LEU A 118 5.51 5.11 2.54
C LEU A 118 4.72 6.16 3.36
N SER A 119 5.15 6.42 4.59
CA SER A 119 4.40 7.32 5.49
C SER A 119 4.50 8.80 5.12
N HIS A 120 5.60 9.25 4.50
CA HIS A 120 5.74 10.64 4.05
C HIS A 120 4.99 10.88 2.74
N VAL A 121 4.80 9.85 1.90
CA VAL A 121 3.88 9.91 0.74
C VAL A 121 2.48 10.32 1.16
N LYS A 122 1.91 9.70 2.21
CA LYS A 122 0.58 10.06 2.72
C LYS A 122 0.51 11.47 3.31
N LYS A 123 1.61 12.00 3.87
CA LYS A 123 1.70 13.40 4.33
C LYS A 123 1.75 14.36 3.12
N ALA A 124 2.57 14.05 2.12
CA ALA A 124 2.72 14.85 0.91
C ALA A 124 1.45 14.90 0.06
N ALA A 125 0.65 13.82 0.05
CA ALA A 125 -0.65 13.77 -0.60
C ALA A 125 -1.68 14.78 -0.04
N GLY A 126 -1.50 15.23 1.21
CA GLY A 126 -2.32 16.27 1.83
C GLY A 126 -1.74 17.68 1.74
N MET A 127 -0.65 17.88 0.99
CA MET A 127 -0.06 19.19 0.75
C MET A 127 -0.65 19.86 -0.49
N ASP A 128 -0.67 21.19 -0.49
CA ASP A 128 -1.13 22.02 -1.60
C ASP A 128 -0.02 23.02 -1.96
N SER A 129 0.37 23.04 -3.23
CA SER A 129 1.49 23.85 -3.72
C SER A 129 1.13 25.33 -3.79
N ASP A 130 -0.07 25.66 -4.24
CA ASP A 130 -0.53 27.04 -4.38
C ASP A 130 -0.70 27.68 -3.01
N VAL A 131 -1.23 26.92 -2.04
CA VAL A 131 -1.34 27.34 -0.64
C VAL A 131 0.04 27.64 -0.05
N LEU A 132 1.03 26.76 -0.24
CA LEU A 132 2.41 26.94 0.23
C LEU A 132 3.05 28.21 -0.36
N SER A 133 3.05 28.34 -1.69
CA SER A 133 3.61 29.51 -2.37
C SER A 133 2.85 30.81 -2.02
N SER A 134 1.55 30.72 -1.72
CA SER A 134 0.78 31.87 -1.21
C SER A 134 1.25 32.33 0.17
N TYR A 135 1.61 31.41 1.07
CA TYR A 135 2.12 31.77 2.40
C TYR A 135 3.50 32.43 2.32
N LEU A 136 4.40 31.91 1.48
CA LEU A 136 5.72 32.52 1.26
C LEU A 136 5.63 33.89 0.58
N SER A 137 4.67 34.07 -0.32
CA SER A 137 4.37 35.38 -0.92
C SER A 137 3.81 36.38 0.10
N LYS A 138 2.86 35.96 0.95
CA LYS A 138 2.29 36.78 2.04
C LYS A 138 3.35 37.16 3.07
N LEU A 139 4.23 36.24 3.44
CA LEU A 139 5.29 36.46 4.42
C LEU A 139 6.34 37.46 3.89
N ALA A 140 6.79 37.29 2.65
CA ALA A 140 7.68 38.24 1.98
C ALA A 140 7.06 39.64 1.86
N ALA A 141 5.80 39.74 1.40
CA ALA A 141 5.08 41.01 1.28
C ALA A 141 4.81 41.67 2.65
N GLY A 142 4.64 40.88 3.71
CA GLY A 142 4.56 41.38 5.09
C GLY A 142 5.87 41.98 5.56
N LEU A 143 6.99 41.32 5.27
CA LEU A 143 8.32 41.81 5.65
C LEU A 143 8.70 43.11 4.93
N GLU A 144 8.43 43.20 3.62
CA GLU A 144 8.67 44.43 2.85
C GLU A 144 7.87 45.64 3.35
N LYS A 145 6.66 45.42 3.91
CA LYS A 145 5.90 46.49 4.59
C LYS A 145 6.60 46.97 5.86
N VAL A 146 7.13 46.07 6.69
CA VAL A 146 7.89 46.43 7.89
C VAL A 146 9.15 47.21 7.50
N LYS A 147 9.89 46.73 6.49
CA LYS A 147 11.09 47.37 5.93
C LYS A 147 10.79 48.78 5.41
N SER A 148 9.65 48.97 4.74
CA SER A 148 9.18 50.27 4.25
C SER A 148 8.88 51.25 5.39
N VAL A 149 8.22 50.80 6.47
CA VAL A 149 7.94 51.65 7.65
C VAL A 149 9.24 52.13 8.30
N MET A 150 10.23 51.25 8.46
CA MET A 150 11.53 51.63 9.02
C MET A 150 12.25 52.73 8.21
N GLN A 151 12.20 52.66 6.88
CA GLN A 151 12.82 53.68 6.00
C GLN A 151 12.13 55.06 6.13
N LEU A 152 10.82 55.08 6.37
CA LEU A 152 10.06 56.31 6.63
C LEU A 152 10.40 56.91 7.99
N GLU A 153 10.59 56.08 9.03
CA GLU A 153 11.04 56.54 10.36
C GLU A 153 12.47 57.10 10.34
N ASP A 154 13.41 56.47 9.62
CA ASP A 154 14.78 56.97 9.49
C ASP A 154 14.88 58.37 8.88
N SER A 155 13.86 58.77 8.09
CA SER A 155 13.73 60.08 7.45
C SER A 155 13.26 61.18 8.42
N GLN A 156 12.70 60.83 9.59
CA GLN A 156 12.19 61.78 10.57
C GLN A 156 13.23 62.04 11.68
N ARG A 157 13.77 63.27 11.70
CA ARG A 157 15.01 63.60 12.43
C ARG A 157 14.94 63.63 13.96
N ASN A 158 13.75 63.44 14.56
CA ASN A 158 13.51 63.56 16.00
C ASN A 158 13.47 62.17 16.67
N ARG A 159 14.63 61.56 16.93
CA ARG A 159 14.71 60.27 17.64
C ARG A 159 14.77 60.46 19.15
N GLU A 160 13.70 60.08 19.84
CA GLU A 160 13.75 59.75 21.26
C GLU A 160 14.50 58.42 21.50
N ILE A 161 15.09 58.27 22.69
CA ILE A 161 15.93 57.10 23.04
C ILE A 161 15.14 55.78 22.98
N TYR A 162 13.83 55.81 23.26
CA TYR A 162 12.95 54.65 23.18
C TYR A 162 12.79 54.13 21.74
N ASN A 163 12.64 55.04 20.76
CA ASN A 163 12.52 54.66 19.35
C ASN A 163 13.79 53.96 18.85
N ARG A 164 14.98 54.39 19.28
CA ARG A 164 16.25 53.74 18.88
C ARG A 164 16.26 52.24 19.22
N LYS A 165 15.88 51.86 20.45
CA LYS A 165 15.87 50.44 20.87
C LYS A 165 14.85 49.62 20.08
N PHE A 166 13.70 50.21 19.76
CA PHE A 166 12.71 49.58 18.89
C PHE A 166 13.27 49.38 17.48
N CYS A 167 13.81 50.42 16.83
CA CYS A 167 14.40 50.31 15.50
C CYS A 167 15.54 49.29 15.45
N GLU A 168 16.42 49.24 16.46
CA GLU A 168 17.50 48.23 16.54
C GLU A 168 16.96 46.80 16.62
N SER A 169 15.92 46.57 17.44
CA SER A 169 15.26 45.26 17.58
C SER A 169 14.51 44.85 16.31
N VAL A 170 13.74 45.75 15.70
CA VAL A 170 13.01 45.48 14.45
C VAL A 170 13.98 45.26 13.30
N LYS A 171 15.13 45.96 13.25
CA LYS A 171 16.17 45.71 12.25
C LYS A 171 16.71 44.28 12.35
N GLN A 172 17.09 43.84 13.56
CA GLN A 172 17.55 42.46 13.79
C GLN A 172 16.48 41.42 13.43
N PHE A 173 15.20 41.71 13.70
CA PHE A 173 14.09 40.88 13.26
C PHE A 173 13.99 40.83 11.73
N VAL A 174 14.08 41.96 11.04
CA VAL A 174 13.97 42.04 9.57
C VAL A 174 15.13 41.28 8.91
N ASP A 175 16.37 41.55 9.33
CA ASP A 175 17.56 40.89 8.78
C ASP A 175 17.47 39.35 8.95
N LYS A 176 17.00 38.88 10.10
CA LYS A 176 16.78 37.44 10.36
C LYS A 176 15.62 36.87 9.54
N ALA A 177 14.49 37.57 9.46
CA ALA A 177 13.33 37.12 8.71
C ALA A 177 13.61 37.05 7.20
N GLU A 178 14.38 38.00 6.65
CA GLU A 178 14.78 38.02 5.24
C GLU A 178 15.60 36.77 4.88
N MET A 179 16.59 36.42 5.72
CA MET A 179 17.37 35.18 5.56
C MET A 179 16.51 33.91 5.65
N GLU A 180 15.63 33.81 6.65
CA GLU A 180 14.77 32.63 6.84
C GLU A 180 13.77 32.46 5.67
N ILE A 181 13.15 33.55 5.19
CA ILE A 181 12.24 33.51 4.03
C ILE A 181 12.98 33.06 2.78
N LEU A 182 14.19 33.57 2.54
CA LEU A 182 15.02 33.16 1.39
C LEU A 182 15.39 31.67 1.49
N ARG A 183 15.75 31.17 2.69
CA ARG A 183 16.03 29.74 2.88
C ARG A 183 14.81 28.87 2.58
N VAL A 184 13.63 29.20 3.13
CA VAL A 184 12.41 28.40 2.90
C VAL A 184 11.96 28.46 1.43
N LYS A 185 12.12 29.58 0.73
CA LYS A 185 11.88 29.65 -0.72
C LYS A 185 12.85 28.78 -1.54
N ALA A 186 14.11 28.69 -1.13
CA ALA A 186 15.07 27.79 -1.77
C ALA A 186 14.71 26.31 -1.51
N GLU A 187 14.33 25.98 -0.27
CA GLU A 187 13.85 24.65 0.11
C GLU A 187 12.56 24.25 -0.64
N GLU A 188 11.59 25.16 -0.81
CA GLU A 188 10.38 24.98 -1.64
C GLU A 188 10.75 24.64 -3.10
N SER A 189 11.62 25.46 -3.71
CA SER A 189 12.05 25.28 -5.10
C SER A 189 12.76 23.93 -5.33
N VAL A 190 13.62 23.52 -4.39
CA VAL A 190 14.29 22.20 -4.42
C VAL A 190 13.28 21.07 -4.21
N ALA A 191 12.32 21.21 -3.29
CA ALA A 191 11.30 20.20 -3.08
C ALA A 191 10.42 20.00 -4.33
N LEU A 192 9.97 21.09 -4.96
CA LEU A 192 9.16 21.03 -6.19
C LEU A 192 9.94 20.46 -7.38
N SER A 193 11.24 20.73 -7.51
CA SER A 193 12.05 20.13 -8.58
C SER A 193 12.22 18.61 -8.41
N LEU A 194 12.40 18.12 -7.18
CA LEU A 194 12.41 16.68 -6.87
C LEU A 194 11.05 16.01 -7.12
N VAL A 195 9.94 16.72 -6.91
CA VAL A 195 8.60 16.24 -7.23
C VAL A 195 8.38 16.16 -8.74
N LYS A 196 8.90 17.13 -9.50
CA LYS A 196 8.90 17.09 -10.96
C LYS A 196 9.69 15.90 -11.50
N GLU A 197 10.94 15.70 -11.06
CA GLU A 197 11.76 14.54 -11.47
C GLU A 197 11.04 13.20 -11.13
N MET A 198 10.42 13.11 -9.95
CA MET A 198 9.68 11.91 -9.56
C MET A 198 8.43 11.68 -10.43
N THR A 199 7.77 12.75 -10.87
CA THR A 199 6.63 12.69 -11.79
C THR A 199 7.08 12.29 -13.20
N GLU A 200 8.20 12.81 -13.70
CA GLU A 200 8.80 12.39 -14.96
C GLU A 200 9.17 10.89 -14.93
N TYR A 201 9.74 10.41 -13.81
CA TYR A 201 10.12 9.00 -13.64
C TYR A 201 8.93 8.02 -13.70
N PHE A 202 7.77 8.35 -13.12
CA PHE A 202 6.61 7.44 -13.04
C PHE A 202 5.50 7.72 -14.08
N HIS A 203 5.38 8.94 -14.59
CA HIS A 203 4.33 9.37 -15.53
C HIS A 203 4.88 9.79 -16.91
N GLY A 204 6.21 9.93 -17.05
CA GLY A 204 6.91 10.31 -18.28
C GLY A 204 6.85 11.80 -18.58
N ASP A 205 5.65 12.28 -18.90
CA ASP A 205 5.39 13.64 -19.34
C ASP A 205 4.82 14.49 -18.18
N ALA A 206 5.71 15.15 -17.44
CA ALA A 206 5.32 15.98 -16.29
C ALA A 206 4.58 17.26 -16.69
N ALA A 207 4.70 17.76 -17.92
CA ALA A 207 4.01 18.99 -18.35
C ALA A 207 2.48 18.88 -18.27
N LYS A 208 1.94 17.65 -18.30
CA LYS A 208 0.49 17.37 -18.11
C LYS A 208 0.04 17.35 -16.66
N GLU A 209 0.98 17.24 -15.71
CA GLU A 209 0.71 17.18 -14.27
C GLU A 209 1.29 18.40 -13.52
N GLU A 210 1.94 19.36 -14.21
CA GLU A 210 2.50 20.59 -13.63
C GLU A 210 1.48 21.43 -12.85
N ALA A 211 0.19 21.36 -13.21
CA ALA A 211 -0.89 22.03 -12.48
C ALA A 211 -1.11 21.47 -11.06
N HIS A 212 -0.73 20.22 -10.80
CA HIS A 212 -0.94 19.54 -9.51
C HIS A 212 0.28 18.69 -9.11
N PRO A 213 1.42 19.33 -8.70
CA PRO A 213 2.68 18.62 -8.43
C PRO A 213 2.54 17.43 -7.46
N PHE A 214 1.71 17.56 -6.43
CA PHE A 214 1.53 16.52 -5.42
C PHE A 214 0.57 15.38 -5.81
N ARG A 215 -0.06 15.42 -7.01
CA ARG A 215 -1.00 14.39 -7.49
C ARG A 215 -0.39 12.99 -7.50
N ILE A 216 0.90 12.87 -7.80
CA ILE A 216 1.61 11.58 -7.73
C ILE A 216 1.52 10.94 -6.34
N PHE A 217 1.64 11.73 -5.28
CA PHE A 217 1.50 11.24 -3.91
C PHE A 217 0.04 10.91 -3.57
N MET A 218 -0.93 11.67 -4.08
CA MET A 218 -2.36 11.35 -3.93
C MET A 218 -2.67 9.96 -4.51
N ILE A 219 -2.26 9.70 -5.75
CA ILE A 219 -2.48 8.40 -6.43
C ILE A 219 -1.89 7.25 -5.61
N VAL A 220 -0.66 7.39 -5.10
CA VAL A 220 -0.04 6.34 -4.28
C VAL A 220 -0.69 6.23 -2.90
N SER A 221 -1.09 7.34 -2.26
CA SER A 221 -1.80 7.35 -0.98
C SER A 221 -3.16 6.63 -1.06
N ASP A 222 -3.93 6.90 -2.11
CA ASP A 222 -5.20 6.23 -2.37
C ASP A 222 -4.99 4.74 -2.67
N PHE A 223 -3.95 4.42 -3.46
CA PHE A 223 -3.58 3.03 -3.73
C PHE A 223 -3.16 2.27 -2.45
N LEU A 224 -2.38 2.89 -1.56
CA LEU A 224 -2.01 2.29 -0.27
C LEU A 224 -3.25 2.04 0.61
N SER A 225 -4.24 2.93 0.56
CA SER A 225 -5.51 2.75 1.26
C SER A 225 -6.33 1.57 0.69
N LEU A 226 -6.31 1.37 -0.64
CA LEU A 226 -6.88 0.18 -1.29
C LEU A 226 -6.10 -1.09 -0.94
N LEU A 227 -4.76 -1.02 -0.91
CA LEU A 227 -3.88 -2.13 -0.55
C LEU A 227 -4.14 -2.60 0.89
N ASP A 228 -4.20 -1.68 1.85
CA ASP A 228 -4.49 -1.97 3.26
C ASP A 228 -5.86 -2.66 3.43
N LYS A 229 -6.86 -2.29 2.62
CA LYS A 229 -8.17 -2.96 2.58
C LYS A 229 -8.04 -4.38 2.02
N VAL A 230 -7.39 -4.56 0.88
CA VAL A 230 -7.21 -5.87 0.24
C VAL A 230 -6.38 -6.82 1.12
N CYS A 231 -5.34 -6.33 1.80
CA CYS A 231 -4.58 -7.14 2.77
C CYS A 231 -5.46 -7.68 3.90
N LYS A 232 -6.39 -6.87 4.43
CA LYS A 232 -7.36 -7.33 5.45
C LYS A 232 -8.32 -8.38 4.88
N GLU A 233 -8.82 -8.19 3.66
CA GLU A 233 -9.71 -9.13 2.98
C GLU A 233 -9.01 -10.48 2.71
N VAL A 234 -7.77 -10.47 2.20
CA VAL A 234 -6.94 -11.67 1.99
C VAL A 234 -6.62 -12.38 3.31
N GLY A 235 -6.31 -11.64 4.38
CA GLY A 235 -6.09 -12.22 5.72
C GLY A 235 -7.32 -12.98 6.23
N MET A 236 -8.50 -12.36 6.18
CA MET A 236 -9.76 -13.00 6.55
C MET A 236 -10.08 -14.23 5.68
N MET A 237 -9.76 -14.20 4.39
CA MET A 237 -9.94 -15.35 3.49
C MET A 237 -9.05 -16.52 3.92
N GLN A 238 -7.79 -16.27 4.30
CA GLN A 238 -6.88 -17.33 4.75
C GLN A 238 -7.32 -17.94 6.08
N GLU A 239 -7.75 -17.13 7.05
CA GLU A 239 -8.28 -17.63 8.33
C GLU A 239 -9.51 -18.54 8.16
N ARG A 240 -10.44 -18.14 7.27
CA ARG A 240 -11.63 -18.95 6.93
C ARG A 240 -11.25 -20.26 6.23
N ALA A 241 -10.25 -20.24 5.35
CA ALA A 241 -9.77 -21.46 4.69
C ALA A 241 -9.17 -22.47 5.67
N ILE A 242 -8.38 -21.99 6.64
CA ILE A 242 -7.82 -22.81 7.73
C ILE A 242 -8.94 -23.42 8.59
N MET A 243 -9.91 -22.61 9.01
CA MET A 243 -11.03 -23.08 9.84
C MET A 243 -12.00 -24.01 9.11
N GLY A 244 -12.20 -23.81 7.81
CA GLY A 244 -12.96 -24.71 6.94
C GLY A 244 -12.26 -26.07 6.78
N SER A 245 -10.95 -26.07 6.52
CA SER A 245 -10.13 -27.28 6.43
C SER A 245 -10.20 -28.11 7.72
N ALA A 246 -10.08 -27.46 8.88
CA ALA A 246 -10.14 -28.13 10.19
C ALA A 246 -11.47 -28.86 10.46
N ARG A 247 -12.60 -28.38 9.91
CA ARG A 247 -13.90 -29.05 10.06
C ARG A 247 -14.03 -30.33 9.23
N THR A 248 -13.35 -30.42 8.08
CA THR A 248 -13.39 -31.61 7.22
C THR A 248 -12.74 -32.84 7.86
N PHE A 249 -11.89 -32.66 8.87
CA PHE A 249 -11.23 -33.75 9.61
C PHE A 249 -12.02 -34.26 10.83
N LEU A 250 -13.23 -33.73 11.08
CA LEU A 250 -14.15 -34.23 12.12
C LEU A 250 -15.34 -34.99 11.51
N ILE A 251 -15.06 -35.94 10.61
CA ILE A 251 -16.02 -37.02 10.36
C ILE A 251 -15.94 -37.96 11.57
N SER A 252 -16.97 -37.92 12.40
CA SER A 252 -17.04 -38.65 13.65
C SER A 252 -17.04 -40.17 13.43
N GLU A 253 -16.18 -40.89 14.15
CA GLU A 253 -16.13 -42.36 14.22
C GLU A 253 -17.28 -42.93 15.08
N ALA A 254 -18.49 -42.39 14.89
CA ALA A 254 -19.70 -42.70 15.64
C ALA A 254 -20.92 -42.89 14.71
N ALA A 255 -20.70 -43.41 13.50
CA ALA A 255 -21.76 -44.00 12.69
C ALA A 255 -21.87 -45.49 13.05
N SER A 256 -22.75 -45.81 13.99
CA SER A 256 -23.04 -47.20 14.38
C SER A 256 -23.59 -48.00 13.19
N LEU A 257 -23.02 -49.19 12.98
CA LEU A 257 -23.50 -50.15 11.97
C LEU A 257 -25.00 -50.45 12.16
N PRO A 258 -25.79 -50.58 11.08
CA PRO A 258 -27.19 -50.99 11.19
C PRO A 258 -27.29 -52.39 11.83
N ALA A 259 -27.93 -52.48 12.99
CA ALA A 259 -28.13 -53.75 13.66
C ALA A 259 -29.12 -54.63 12.88
N PHE A 260 -28.65 -55.79 12.43
CA PHE A 260 -29.49 -56.86 11.88
C PHE A 260 -30.42 -57.39 12.99
N LEU A 261 -31.67 -56.92 13.03
CA LEU A 261 -32.69 -57.49 13.91
C LEU A 261 -33.47 -58.61 13.20
N ARG A 262 -33.21 -59.80 13.72
CA ARG A 262 -33.73 -61.11 13.34
C ARG A 262 -35.21 -61.21 13.70
N PHE A 263 -36.11 -61.18 12.71
CA PHE A 263 -37.53 -61.53 12.93
C PHE A 263 -37.72 -63.04 12.75
N GLN A 264 -38.32 -63.69 13.75
CA GLN A 264 -38.63 -65.13 13.72
C GLN A 264 -39.90 -65.40 12.91
N ARG A 265 -39.94 -66.58 12.26
CA ARG A 265 -41.12 -67.14 11.59
C ARG A 265 -42.04 -67.84 12.60
N THR A 266 -43.30 -67.41 12.65
CA THR A 266 -44.53 -68.22 12.85
C THR A 266 -45.67 -67.43 12.19
N GLY A 267 -46.60 -67.94 11.39
CA GLY A 267 -46.88 -69.29 10.89
C GLY A 267 -48.39 -69.41 10.62
N SER A 268 -48.82 -70.03 9.50
CA SER A 268 -50.25 -70.11 9.03
C SER A 268 -50.91 -68.75 8.67
N SER A 269 -51.96 -68.63 7.85
CA SER A 269 -52.68 -69.54 6.92
C SER A 269 -53.65 -68.69 6.05
N ASP A 270 -54.05 -68.97 4.81
CA ASP A 270 -53.52 -69.70 3.63
C ASP A 270 -54.34 -69.19 2.38
N ASP A 271 -54.50 -69.98 1.31
CA ASP A 271 -55.45 -69.85 0.16
C ASP A 271 -55.39 -68.65 -0.82
N GLU A 272 -55.77 -68.76 -2.10
CA GLU A 272 -55.71 -69.87 -3.08
C GLU A 272 -55.94 -69.26 -4.48
N SER A 273 -55.23 -69.71 -5.52
CA SER A 273 -55.74 -69.74 -6.90
C SER A 273 -54.78 -70.46 -7.84
N SER A 274 -55.12 -71.70 -8.21
CA SER A 274 -54.67 -72.31 -9.46
C SER A 274 -55.81 -72.25 -10.48
N ALA A 275 -55.46 -72.19 -11.76
CA ALA A 275 -56.32 -72.57 -12.86
C ALA A 275 -55.64 -73.73 -13.62
N PRO A 276 -56.36 -74.53 -14.42
CA PRO A 276 -57.81 -74.53 -14.69
C PRO A 276 -58.56 -75.72 -14.06
#